data_AF-A0A8S0ZKJ9-F1
#
_entry.id   AF-A0A8S0ZKJ9-F1
#
_cell.length_a   1.000
_cell.length_b   1.000
_cell.length_c   1.000
_cell.angle_alpha   90.00
_cell.angle_beta   90.00
_cell.angle_gamma   90.00
#
_symmetry.space_group_name_H-M   'P 1'
#
loop_
_entity.id
_entity.type
_entity.pdbx_description
1 polymer ?
#
loop_
_entity_poly.entity_id
_entity_poly.type
_entity_poly.pdbx_seq_one_letter_code
_entity_poly.pdbx_strand_id
1 'polypeptide(L)'
;MEQRIQELEQEKLGKFLEIANVPTDTNEEAKNVVENLAAIIKPPKDGIKITRRLHARKDLPAKILVELRDEVTQEKWLTEVKSLKPL
;
A
#
# COMPACT_ATOMS: atom_id res chain seq x y z
N MET A 1 -25.95 -14.51 -8.00
CA MET A 1 -24.98 -14.86 -6.94
C MET A 1 -23.61 -14.25 -7.22
N GLU A 2 -23.22 -14.15 -8.49
CA GLU A 2 -21.97 -13.53 -8.94
C GLU A 2 -21.85 -12.02 -8.61
N GLN A 3 -22.94 -11.25 -8.71
CA GLN A 3 -22.91 -9.81 -8.41
C GLN A 3 -22.46 -9.49 -6.98
N ARG A 4 -22.96 -10.23 -5.98
CA ARG A 4 -22.56 -10.05 -4.57
C ARG A 4 -21.08 -10.35 -4.31
N ILE A 5 -20.49 -11.27 -5.08
CA ILE A 5 -19.07 -11.62 -4.93
C ILE A 5 -18.20 -10.48 -5.45
N GLN A 6 -18.56 -9.90 -6.60
CA GLN A 6 -17.82 -8.78 -7.17
C GLN A 6 -17.87 -7.52 -6.28
N GLU A 7 -19.02 -7.23 -5.66
CA GLU A 7 -19.15 -6.11 -4.70
C GLU A 7 -18.23 -6.29 -3.49
N LEU A 8 -18.18 -7.51 -2.92
CA LEU A 8 -17.30 -7.86 -1.81
C LEU A 8 -15.81 -7.80 -2.18
N GLU A 9 -15.46 -8.19 -3.40
CA GLU A 9 -14.09 -8.10 -3.90
C GLU A 9 -13.66 -6.65 -4.11
N GLN A 10 -14.53 -5.80 -4.65
CA GLN A 10 -14.27 -4.37 -4.78
C GLN A 10 -14.14 -3.68 -3.41
N GLU A 11 -15.04 -3.97 -2.46
CA GLU A 11 -14.96 -3.43 -1.10
C GLU A 11 -13.67 -3.84 -0.37
N LYS A 12 -13.17 -5.05 -0.63
CA LYS A 12 -11.87 -5.48 -0.13
C LYS A 12 -10.76 -4.67 -0.80
N LEU A 13 -10.75 -4.59 -2.13
CA LEU A 13 -9.71 -3.91 -2.90
C LEU A 13 -9.58 -2.41 -2.55
N GLY A 14 -10.69 -1.73 -2.22
CA GLY A 14 -10.70 -0.32 -1.82
C GLY A 14 -9.88 0.01 -0.57
N LYS A 15 -9.46 -1.01 0.20
CA LYS A 15 -8.66 -0.85 1.42
C LYS A 15 -7.18 -1.15 1.22
N PHE A 16 -6.75 -1.56 0.04
CA PHE A 16 -5.35 -1.91 -0.22
C PHE A 16 -4.62 -0.86 -1.05
N LEU A 17 -3.36 -0.63 -0.71
CA LEU A 17 -2.39 0.11 -1.51
C LEU A 17 -1.26 -0.82 -1.94
N GLU A 18 -0.87 -0.73 -3.20
CA GLU A 18 0.31 -1.39 -3.72
C GLU A 18 1.44 -0.38 -3.89
N ILE A 19 2.58 -0.66 -3.25
CA ILE A 19 3.84 0.04 -3.48
C ILE A 19 4.66 -0.84 -4.41
N ALA A 20 4.85 -0.36 -5.64
CA ALA A 20 5.63 -1.06 -6.65
C ALA A 20 7.12 -0.70 -6.56
N ASN A 21 7.94 -1.54 -7.20
CA ASN A 21 9.37 -1.31 -7.41
C ASN A 21 10.21 -1.12 -6.12
N VAL A 22 9.86 -1.84 -5.05
CA VAL A 22 10.59 -1.75 -3.78
C VAL A 22 11.85 -2.62 -3.88
N PRO A 23 13.04 -2.07 -3.67
CA PRO A 23 14.27 -2.86 -3.68
C PRO A 23 14.20 -3.97 -2.62
N THR A 24 14.57 -5.18 -3.03
CA THR A 24 14.65 -6.35 -2.16
C THR A 24 15.97 -6.37 -1.42
N ASP A 25 16.19 -5.37 -0.57
CA ASP A 25 17.27 -5.49 0.41
C ASP A 25 16.86 -6.53 1.46
N THR A 26 17.76 -7.47 1.76
CA THR A 26 17.43 -8.70 2.48
C THR A 26 17.06 -8.42 3.94
N ASN A 27 17.40 -7.22 4.44
CA ASN A 27 17.20 -6.82 5.83
C ASN A 27 16.14 -5.72 6.02
N GLU A 28 15.53 -5.22 4.95
CA GLU A 28 14.56 -4.13 5.08
C GLU A 28 13.14 -4.67 5.28
N GLU A 29 12.57 -4.44 6.47
CA GLU A 29 11.20 -4.83 6.80
C GLU A 29 10.18 -4.00 6.00
N ALA A 30 9.11 -4.64 5.53
CA ALA A 30 8.04 -3.97 4.77
C ALA A 30 7.44 -2.78 5.54
N LYS A 31 7.38 -2.89 6.86
CA LYS A 31 6.93 -1.82 7.75
C LYS A 31 7.81 -0.58 7.64
N ASN A 32 9.14 -0.73 7.69
CA ASN A 32 10.07 0.40 7.57
C ASN A 32 9.92 1.14 6.24
N VAL A 33 9.73 0.42 5.14
CA VAL A 33 9.49 1.05 3.83
C VAL A 33 8.21 1.89 3.86
N VAL A 34 7.14 1.36 4.44
CA VAL A 34 5.86 2.07 4.56
C VAL A 34 5.98 3.27 5.50
N GLU A 35 6.73 3.17 6.60
CA GLU A 35 6.98 4.28 7.52
C GLU A 35 7.82 5.39 6.87
N ASN A 36 8.85 5.03 6.09
CA ASN A 36 9.65 5.99 5.33
C ASN A 36 8.80 6.72 4.29
N LEU A 37 7.95 5.99 3.55
CA LEU A 37 7.01 6.60 2.61
C LEU A 37 6.00 7.48 3.34
N ALA A 38 5.47 7.05 4.49
CA ALA A 38 4.59 7.87 5.31
C ALA A 38 5.28 9.15 5.82
N ALA A 39 6.60 9.14 6.04
CA ALA A 39 7.34 10.34 6.44
C ALA A 39 7.44 11.37 5.30
N ILE A 40 7.51 10.91 4.04
CA ILE A 40 7.58 11.74 2.84
C ILE A 40 6.20 12.26 2.46
N ILE A 41 5.22 11.36 2.38
CA ILE A 41 3.85 11.62 1.94
C ILE A 41 3.02 12.30 3.03
N LYS A 42 3.43 12.17 4.31
CA LYS A 42 2.70 12.65 5.50
C LYS A 42 1.20 12.30 5.52
N PRO A 43 0.80 11.08 5.13
CA PRO A 43 -0.58 10.70 5.12
C PRO A 43 -1.09 10.44 6.55
N PRO A 44 -2.41 10.31 6.76
CA PRO A 44 -2.95 9.94 8.06
C PRO A 44 -2.41 8.57 8.50
N LYS A 45 -1.63 8.58 9.58
CA LYS A 45 -0.90 7.41 10.11
C LYS A 45 -1.81 6.38 10.82
N ASP A 46 -3.00 6.81 11.26
CA ASP A 46 -3.89 6.01 12.10
C ASP A 46 -4.56 4.82 11.38
N GLY A 47 -4.36 4.70 10.07
CA GLY A 47 -5.14 3.78 9.24
C GLY A 47 -4.39 2.56 8.71
N ILE A 48 -3.08 2.37 8.96
CA ILE A 48 -2.37 1.18 8.46
C ILE A 48 -2.63 -0.03 9.37
N LYS A 49 -3.14 -1.12 8.80
CA LYS A 49 -3.38 -2.38 9.52
C LYS A 49 -2.29 -3.41 9.28
N ILE A 50 -2.01 -3.70 8.00
CA ILE A 50 -1.11 -4.80 7.61
C ILE A 50 -0.16 -4.30 6.53
N THR A 51 1.12 -4.63 6.65
CA THR A 51 2.10 -4.42 5.58
C THR A 51 2.71 -5.78 5.23
N ARG A 52 2.61 -6.17 3.97
CA ARG A 52 3.16 -7.44 3.48
C ARG A 52 3.93 -7.22 2.19
N ARG A 53 5.17 -7.69 2.17
CA ARG A 53 5.96 -7.75 0.94
C ARG A 53 5.52 -8.95 0.11
N LEU A 54 5.09 -8.68 -1.11
CA LEU A 54 4.80 -9.66 -2.16
C LEU A 54 6.09 -9.87 -2.95
N HIS A 55 6.83 -10.92 -2.60
CA HIS A 55 8.02 -11.32 -3.34
C HIS A 55 7.61 -12.01 -4.64
N ALA A 56 7.87 -11.40 -5.79
CA ALA A 56 7.67 -12.03 -7.09
C ALA A 56 8.85 -12.96 -7.45
N ARG A 57 10.09 -12.48 -7.26
CA ARG A 57 11.36 -13.24 -7.38
C ARG A 57 12.43 -12.60 -6.48
N LYS A 58 13.40 -13.38 -5.99
CA LYS A 58 14.48 -12.89 -5.12
C LYS A 58 15.37 -11.81 -5.76
N ASP A 59 15.41 -11.77 -7.09
CA ASP A 59 16.30 -10.90 -7.87
C ASP A 59 15.57 -9.68 -8.46
N LEU A 60 14.24 -9.59 -8.28
CA LEU A 60 13.43 -8.51 -8.82
C LEU A 60 12.88 -7.65 -7.70
N PRO A 61 12.69 -6.35 -7.94
CA PRO A 61 12.08 -5.47 -6.96
C PRO A 61 10.69 -6.01 -6.58
N ALA A 62 10.46 -6.08 -5.27
CA ALA A 62 9.24 -6.60 -4.71
C ALA A 62 8.14 -5.55 -4.71
N LYS A 63 6.92 -6.03 -4.54
CA LYS A 63 5.78 -5.16 -4.26
C LYS A 63 5.50 -5.21 -2.77
N ILE A 64 5.03 -4.12 -2.18
CA ILE A 64 4.49 -4.12 -0.82
C ILE A 64 3.01 -3.84 -0.91
N LEU A 65 2.21 -4.74 -0.34
CA LEU A 65 0.79 -4.55 -0.16
C LEU A 65 0.56 -3.98 1.24
N VAL A 66 -0.14 -2.85 1.31
CA VAL A 66 -0.52 -2.17 2.54
C VAL A 66 -2.04 -2.24 2.67
N GLU A 67 -2.52 -2.92 3.71
CA GLU A 67 -3.93 -2.90 4.08
C GLU A 67 -4.19 -1.72 5.00
N LEU A 68 -5.20 -0.93 4.64
CA LEU A 68 -5.69 0.20 5.38
C LEU A 68 -7.03 -0.14 6.08
N ARG A 69 -7.38 0.68 7.07
CA ARG A 69 -8.62 0.51 7.85
C ARG A 69 -9.86 0.60 6.97
N ASP A 70 -9.90 1.62 6.12
CA ASP A 70 -11.07 2.00 5.31
C ASP A 70 -10.62 2.65 3.99
N GLU A 71 -11.51 2.63 2.99
CA GLU A 71 -11.31 3.25 1.68
C GLU A 71 -11.01 4.76 1.78
N VAL A 72 -11.64 5.47 2.72
CA VAL A 72 -11.37 6.90 2.97
C VAL A 72 -9.90 7.15 3.33
N THR A 73 -9.26 6.23 4.05
CA THR A 73 -7.82 6.34 4.36
C THR A 73 -7.00 6.11 3.09
N GLN A 74 -7.40 5.13 2.28
CA GLN A 74 -6.75 4.79 1.01
C GLN A 74 -6.78 5.96 0.03
N GLU A 75 -7.94 6.61 -0.12
CA GLU A 75 -8.09 7.75 -1.00
C GLU A 75 -7.25 8.96 -0.53
N LYS A 76 -7.17 9.20 0.78
CA LYS A 76 -6.30 10.24 1.35
C LYS A 76 -4.84 9.98 1.04
N TRP A 77 -4.37 8.75 1.23
CA TRP A 77 -3.01 8.36 0.85
C TRP A 77 -2.74 8.60 -0.64
N LEU A 78 -3.65 8.16 -1.52
CA LEU A 78 -3.52 8.40 -2.96
C LEU A 78 -3.53 9.89 -3.31
N THR A 79 -4.35 10.69 -2.62
CA THR A 79 -4.46 12.13 -2.84
C THR A 79 -3.16 12.84 -2.46
N GLU A 80 -2.57 12.50 -1.32
CA GLU A 80 -1.28 13.06 -0.90
C GLU A 80 -0.16 12.65 -1.88
N VAL A 81 -0.15 11.40 -2.34
CA VAL A 81 0.80 10.92 -3.36
C VAL A 81 0.63 11.66 -4.69
N LYS A 82 -0.61 11.92 -5.13
CA LYS A 82 -0.87 12.69 -6.36
C LYS A 82 -0.51 14.18 -6.21
N SER A 83 -0.62 14.71 -5.00
CA SER A 83 -0.26 16.09 -4.66
C SER A 83 1.25 16.30 -4.60
N LEU A 84 2.00 15.25 -4.22
CA LEU A 84 3.44 15.20 -4.41
C LEU A 84 3.76 15.25 -5.91
N LYS A 85 4.29 16.39 -6.37
CA LYS A 85 4.85 16.48 -7.73
C LYS A 85 5.92 15.40 -7.89
N PRO A 86 5.94 14.68 -9.03
CA PRO A 86 7.08 13.82 -9.34
C PRO A 86 8.34 14.69 -9.37
N LEU A 87 9.34 14.30 -8.58
CA LEU A 87 10.70 14.85 -8.62
C LEU A 87 11.38 14.50 -9.95
#